data_AF-A0A202DPP9-F1
#
_entry.id   AF-A0A202DPP9-F1
#
_cell.length_a   1.000
_cell.length_b   1.000
_cell.length_c   1.000
_cell.angle_alpha   90.00
_cell.angle_beta   90.00
_cell.angle_gamma   90.00
#
_symmetry.space_group_name_H-M   'P 1'
#
loop_
_entity.id
_entity.type
_entity.pdbx_description
1 polymer ?
#
loop_
_entity_poly.entity_id
_entity_poly.type
_entity_poly.pdbx_seq_one_letter_code
_entity_poly.pdbx_strand_id
1 'polypeptide(L)'
;MVDNDRKKQDLVFKKGKWWPISALILIPFMLIFLPLYKAARNLVNWKAVFFTVVTFEVVMFLAEAFSISRGHWVWNESRIFGYKIWGVPIEEPLLYYWFPPVFIITLFHFIRKKIEDKKKGTTS
;
A
#
# COMPACT_ATOMS: atom_id res chain seq x y z
N MET A 1 -22.96 -10.99 -25.89
CA MET A 1 -21.68 -10.24 -25.80
C MET A 1 -21.05 -10.37 -24.40
N VAL A 2 -21.81 -10.21 -23.31
CA VAL A 2 -21.34 -10.32 -21.91
C VAL A 2 -20.61 -11.65 -21.56
N ASP A 3 -21.07 -12.79 -22.07
CA ASP A 3 -20.44 -14.09 -21.76
C ASP A 3 -19.06 -14.30 -22.39
N ASN A 4 -18.79 -13.66 -23.53
CA ASN A 4 -17.51 -13.80 -24.22
C ASN A 4 -16.43 -12.93 -23.55
N ASP A 5 -16.83 -11.81 -22.96
CA ASP A 5 -15.95 -10.95 -22.16
C ASP A 5 -15.62 -11.58 -20.81
N ARG A 6 -16.59 -12.22 -20.14
CA ARG A 6 -16.34 -13.03 -18.93
C ARG A 6 -15.34 -14.15 -19.18
N LYS A 7 -15.53 -14.93 -20.25
CA LYS A 7 -14.60 -16.01 -20.62
C LYS A 7 -13.21 -15.51 -20.99
N LYS A 8 -13.09 -14.34 -21.64
CA LYS A 8 -11.79 -13.72 -21.92
C LYS A 8 -11.10 -13.25 -20.63
N GLN A 9 -11.84 -12.66 -19.69
CA GLN A 9 -11.31 -12.29 -18.39
C GLN A 9 -10.79 -13.53 -17.65
N ASP A 10 -11.59 -14.61 -17.59
CA ASP A 10 -11.21 -15.90 -16.98
C ASP A 10 -9.95 -16.54 -17.59
N LEU A 11 -9.78 -16.42 -18.91
CA LEU A 11 -8.60 -16.94 -19.62
C LEU A 11 -7.34 -16.10 -19.38
N VAL A 12 -7.48 -14.77 -19.24
CA VAL A 12 -6.38 -13.90 -18.82
C VAL A 12 -6.02 -14.14 -17.34
N PHE A 13 -7.02 -14.44 -16.50
CA PHE A 13 -6.83 -14.80 -15.10
C PHE A 13 -6.07 -16.13 -14.94
N LYS A 14 -6.33 -17.15 -15.77
CA LYS A 14 -5.61 -18.44 -15.71
C LYS A 14 -4.16 -18.43 -16.22
N LYS A 15 -3.77 -17.45 -17.04
CA LYS A 15 -2.44 -17.43 -17.72
C LYS A 15 -1.35 -16.65 -16.97
N GLY A 16 -1.65 -16.09 -15.80
CA GLY A 16 -0.70 -15.29 -15.01
C GLY A 16 0.33 -16.15 -14.28
N LYS A 17 1.62 -15.86 -14.50
CA LYS A 17 2.78 -16.51 -13.84
C LYS A 17 2.63 -16.56 -12.31
N TRP A 18 3.07 -17.70 -11.75
CA TRP A 18 3.10 -18.14 -10.33
C TRP A 18 3.79 -17.24 -9.31
N TRP A 19 4.21 -16.02 -9.67
CA TRP A 19 4.89 -15.13 -8.73
C TRP A 19 3.90 -14.09 -8.20
N PRO A 20 3.78 -13.95 -6.86
CA PRO A 20 2.95 -12.91 -6.26
C PRO A 20 3.52 -11.56 -6.69
N ILE A 21 2.80 -10.86 -7.57
CA ILE A 21 3.21 -9.55 -8.11
C ILE A 21 3.43 -8.54 -6.98
N SER A 22 2.71 -8.73 -5.87
CA SER A 22 2.91 -8.06 -4.57
C SER A 22 4.37 -8.09 -4.11
N ALA A 23 5.05 -9.24 -4.19
CA ALA A 23 6.45 -9.36 -3.78
C ALA A 23 7.42 -8.62 -4.73
N LEU A 24 7.14 -8.63 -6.04
CA LEU A 24 7.95 -7.90 -7.03
C LEU A 24 7.84 -6.38 -6.82
N ILE A 25 6.65 -5.90 -6.46
CA ILE A 25 6.37 -4.49 -6.20
C ILE A 25 7.01 -4.04 -4.88
N LEU A 26 7.10 -4.90 -3.87
CA LEU A 26 7.69 -4.56 -2.57
C LEU A 26 9.18 -4.18 -2.66
N ILE A 27 9.93 -4.81 -3.56
CA ILE A 27 11.39 -4.60 -3.69
C ILE A 27 11.76 -3.13 -3.99
N PRO A 28 11.27 -2.49 -5.07
CA PRO A 28 11.59 -1.09 -5.34
C PRO A 28 11.09 -0.16 -4.23
N PHE A 29 9.95 -0.48 -3.60
CA PHE A 29 9.44 0.28 -2.47
C PHE A 29 10.38 0.24 -1.26
N MET A 30 10.92 -0.93 -0.92
CA MET A 30 11.89 -1.07 0.17
C MET A 30 13.18 -0.31 -0.11
N LEU A 31 13.68 -0.34 -1.35
CA LEU A 31 14.88 0.40 -1.75
C LEU A 31 14.74 1.92 -1.57
N ILE A 32 13.55 2.48 -1.81
CA ILE A 32 13.28 3.91 -1.63
C ILE A 32 12.98 4.23 -0.15
N PHE A 33 12.23 3.37 0.53
CA PHE A 33 11.80 3.61 1.90
C PHE A 33 12.93 3.50 2.92
N LEU A 34 13.84 2.54 2.77
CA LEU A 34 14.96 2.33 3.70
C LEU A 34 15.84 3.59 3.93
N PRO A 35 16.34 4.29 2.89
CA PRO A 35 17.13 5.50 3.09
C PRO A 35 16.29 6.63 3.69
N LEU A 36 15.03 6.76 3.28
CA LEU A 36 14.11 7.77 3.82
C LEU A 36 13.82 7.53 5.31
N TYR A 37 13.57 6.29 5.69
CA TYR A 37 13.39 5.87 7.08
C TYR A 37 14.65 6.18 7.90
N LYS A 38 15.84 5.82 7.41
CA LYS A 38 17.10 6.14 8.12
C LYS A 38 17.29 7.66 8.31
N ALA A 39 16.89 8.47 7.34
CA ALA A 39 17.02 9.92 7.40
C ALA A 39 15.98 10.60 8.33
N ALA A 40 14.77 10.04 8.42
CA ALA A 40 13.64 10.68 9.09
C ALA A 40 13.17 9.99 10.38
N ARG A 41 13.73 8.82 10.74
CA ARG A 41 13.31 8.04 11.93
C ARG A 41 13.31 8.81 13.24
N ASN A 42 14.18 9.80 13.40
CA ASN A 42 14.28 10.60 14.62
C ASN A 42 13.41 11.87 14.58
N LEU A 43 12.77 12.15 13.44
CA LEU A 43 11.93 13.33 13.22
C LEU A 43 10.45 13.00 13.33
N VAL A 44 10.11 11.73 13.10
CA VAL A 44 8.74 11.25 12.99
C VAL A 44 8.28 10.71 14.33
N ASN A 45 7.10 11.11 14.77
CA ASN A 45 6.42 10.49 15.90
C ASN A 45 5.80 9.15 15.46
N TRP A 46 6.52 8.06 15.67
CA TRP A 46 6.09 6.71 15.28
C TRP A 46 4.78 6.25 15.92
N LYS A 47 4.44 6.76 17.11
CA LYS A 47 3.14 6.46 17.73
C LYS A 47 2.01 7.07 16.89
N ALA A 48 2.16 8.32 16.47
CA ALA A 48 1.19 8.98 15.61
C ALA A 48 1.08 8.29 14.23
N VAL A 49 2.21 7.90 13.64
CA VAL A 49 2.22 7.11 12.39
C VAL A 49 1.44 5.82 12.55
N PHE A 50 1.70 5.08 13.63
CA PHE A 50 1.01 3.81 13.91
C PHE A 50 -0.50 4.01 14.02
N PHE A 51 -0.97 4.99 14.80
CA PHE A 51 -2.40 5.27 14.91
C PHE A 51 -3.03 5.68 13.57
N THR A 52 -2.32 6.46 12.75
CA THR A 52 -2.78 6.82 11.41
C THR A 52 -2.91 5.59 10.51
N VAL A 53 -1.90 4.71 10.52
CA VAL A 53 -1.90 3.47 9.72
C VAL A 53 -3.05 2.56 10.17
N VAL A 54 -3.22 2.35 11.47
CA VAL A 54 -4.31 1.50 12.00
C VAL A 54 -5.68 2.09 11.67
N THR A 55 -5.86 3.41 11.80
CA THR A 55 -7.13 4.06 11.46
C THR A 55 -7.42 3.92 9.96
N PHE A 56 -6.40 4.13 9.13
CA PHE A 56 -6.51 3.99 7.68
C PHE A 56 -6.84 2.54 7.28
N GLU A 57 -6.13 1.56 7.87
CA GLU A 57 -6.37 0.13 7.68
C GLU A 57 -7.83 -0.23 7.98
N VAL A 58 -8.36 0.20 9.12
CA VAL A 58 -9.75 -0.10 9.50
C VAL A 58 -10.74 0.48 8.50
N VAL A 59 -10.56 1.73 8.08
CA VAL A 59 -11.46 2.38 7.12
C VAL A 59 -11.38 1.70 5.74
N MET A 60 -10.16 1.44 5.26
CA MET A 60 -9.95 0.82 3.95
C MET A 60 -10.47 -0.61 3.93
N PHE A 61 -10.19 -1.39 4.97
CA PHE A 61 -10.66 -2.76 5.09
C PHE A 61 -12.19 -2.85 5.10
N LEU A 62 -12.88 -1.95 5.81
CA LEU A 62 -14.35 -1.88 5.80
C LEU A 62 -14.90 -1.48 4.43
N ALA A 63 -14.28 -0.49 3.76
CA ALA A 63 -14.68 -0.06 2.43
C ALA A 63 -14.50 -1.17 1.38
N GLU A 64 -13.42 -1.94 1.50
CA GLU A 64 -13.12 -3.04 0.61
C GLU A 64 -14.07 -4.23 0.86
N ALA A 65 -14.27 -4.61 2.12
CA ALA A 65 -15.24 -5.64 2.48
C ALA A 65 -16.65 -5.29 1.97
N PHE A 66 -17.06 -4.02 2.09
CA PHE A 66 -18.32 -3.55 1.53
C PHE A 66 -18.35 -3.66 0.00
N SER A 67 -17.28 -3.25 -0.68
CA SER A 67 -17.19 -3.29 -2.15
C SER A 67 -17.22 -4.71 -2.71
N ILE A 68 -16.57 -5.65 -2.02
CA ILE A 68 -16.61 -7.09 -2.35
C ILE A 68 -18.02 -7.64 -2.10
N SER A 69 -18.66 -7.30 -0.97
CA SER A 69 -20.01 -7.76 -0.66
C SER A 69 -21.06 -7.33 -1.70
N ARG A 70 -20.82 -6.20 -2.39
CA ARG A 70 -21.67 -5.67 -3.46
C ARG A 70 -21.30 -6.19 -4.85
N GLY A 71 -20.23 -6.97 -4.98
CA GLY A 71 -19.72 -7.44 -6.28
C GLY A 71 -19.13 -6.33 -7.16
N HIS A 72 -18.87 -5.15 -6.61
CA HIS A 72 -18.22 -4.04 -7.33
C HIS A 72 -16.72 -4.29 -7.49
N TRP A 73 -16.17 -5.20 -6.68
CA TRP A 73 -14.77 -5.54 -6.65
C TRP A 73 -14.60 -7.05 -6.67
N VAL A 74 -13.84 -7.56 -7.63
CA VAL A 74 -13.57 -8.99 -7.81
C VAL A 74 -12.07 -9.20 -7.89
N TRP A 75 -11.54 -10.01 -6.97
CA TRP A 75 -10.13 -10.33 -6.91
C TRP A 75 -9.76 -11.46 -7.87
N ASN A 76 -8.67 -11.28 -8.60
CA ASN A 76 -8.09 -12.36 -9.40
C ASN A 76 -7.32 -13.33 -8.51
N GLU A 77 -7.88 -14.51 -8.30
CA GLU A 77 -7.32 -15.54 -7.41
C GLU A 77 -5.95 -16.08 -7.85
N SER A 78 -5.55 -15.91 -9.12
CA SER A 78 -4.25 -16.38 -9.62
C SER A 78 -3.08 -15.46 -9.28
N ARG A 79 -3.35 -14.27 -8.75
CA ARG A 79 -2.31 -13.24 -8.46
C ARG A 79 -2.15 -12.94 -6.97
N ILE A 80 -2.94 -13.61 -6.14
CA ILE A 80 -2.92 -13.45 -4.69
C ILE A 80 -2.18 -14.63 -4.05
N PHE A 81 -1.61 -14.42 -2.88
CA PHE A 81 -0.97 -15.45 -2.06
C PHE A 81 -1.97 -16.53 -1.57
N GLY A 82 -3.28 -16.27 -1.69
CA GLY A 82 -4.36 -17.23 -1.49
C GLY A 82 -5.11 -17.10 -0.16
N TYR A 83 -4.53 -16.45 0.86
CA TYR A 83 -5.24 -16.24 2.13
C TYR A 83 -6.07 -14.96 2.10
N LYS A 84 -7.38 -15.10 2.35
CA LYS A 84 -8.36 -14.00 2.36
C LYS A 84 -9.04 -13.88 3.72
N ILE A 85 -9.23 -12.65 4.21
CA ILE A 85 -10.11 -12.33 5.33
C ILE A 85 -11.29 -11.56 4.77
N TRP A 86 -12.52 -12.07 4.92
CA TRP A 86 -13.75 -11.46 4.36
C TRP A 86 -13.68 -11.14 2.86
N GLY A 87 -12.95 -11.98 2.10
CA GLY A 87 -12.75 -11.80 0.65
C GLY A 87 -11.56 -10.91 0.27
N VAL A 88 -10.96 -10.20 1.24
CA VAL A 88 -9.79 -9.34 1.05
C VAL A 88 -8.49 -10.15 1.21
N PRO A 89 -7.58 -10.17 0.23
CA PRO A 89 -6.25 -10.77 0.36
C PRO A 89 -5.43 -10.15 1.49
N ILE A 90 -4.75 -10.93 2.33
CA ILE A 90 -3.96 -10.39 3.47
C ILE A 90 -2.76 -9.53 3.02
N GLU A 91 -2.23 -9.78 1.83
CA GLU A 91 -1.10 -9.02 1.31
C GLU A 91 -1.48 -7.58 0.94
N GLU A 92 -2.78 -7.29 0.76
CA GLU A 92 -3.30 -5.97 0.41
C GLU A 92 -3.12 -4.95 1.55
N PRO A 93 -3.56 -5.23 2.80
CA PRO A 93 -3.23 -4.41 3.98
C PRO A 93 -1.78 -3.96 4.03
N LEU A 94 -0.85 -4.91 3.95
CA LEU A 94 0.56 -4.66 4.18
C LEU A 94 1.20 -3.80 3.08
N LEU A 95 0.80 -4.00 1.82
CA LEU A 95 1.37 -3.26 0.68
C LEU A 95 0.64 -1.96 0.38
N TYR A 96 -0.70 -1.96 0.43
CA TYR A 96 -1.50 -0.83 -0.02
C TYR A 96 -2.00 0.05 1.12
N TYR A 97 -2.18 -0.49 2.32
CA TYR A 97 -2.74 0.29 3.44
C TYR A 97 -1.66 0.73 4.43
N TRP A 98 -0.61 -0.06 4.61
CA TRP A 98 0.46 0.29 5.54
C TRP A 98 1.54 1.15 4.89
N PHE A 99 2.01 0.75 3.71
CA PHE A 99 3.14 1.42 3.10
C PHE A 99 2.85 2.89 2.73
N PRO A 100 1.75 3.26 2.04
CA PRO A 100 1.57 4.64 1.58
C PRO A 100 1.44 5.66 2.72
N PRO A 101 0.65 5.44 3.79
CA PRO A 101 0.59 6.38 4.91
C PRO A 101 1.94 6.56 5.60
N VAL A 102 2.68 5.46 5.84
CA VAL A 102 4.01 5.51 6.47
C VAL A 102 4.98 6.28 5.57
N PHE A 103 4.99 5.99 4.27
CA PHE A 103 5.85 6.66 3.30
C PHE A 103 5.58 8.16 3.24
N ILE A 104 4.31 8.55 3.09
CA ILE A 104 3.91 9.96 2.98
C ILE A 104 4.25 10.72 4.26
N ILE A 105 3.89 10.21 5.44
CA ILE A 105 4.19 10.91 6.70
C ILE A 105 5.70 11.10 6.86
N THR A 106 6.49 10.05 6.56
CA THR A 106 7.95 10.10 6.66
C THR A 106 8.55 11.10 5.67
N LEU A 107 8.06 11.12 4.43
CA LEU A 107 8.49 12.04 3.38
C LEU A 107 8.19 13.49 3.75
N PHE A 108 6.99 13.78 4.25
CA PHE A 108 6.58 15.12 4.66
C PHE A 108 7.46 15.66 5.79
N HIS A 109 7.77 14.84 6.80
CA HIS A 109 8.67 15.26 7.89
C HIS A 109 10.09 15.51 7.38
N PHE A 110 10.58 14.68 6.46
CA PHE A 110 11.89 14.87 5.84
C PHE A 110 11.96 16.17 5.02
N ILE A 111 10.98 16.42 4.16
CA ILE A 111 10.89 17.64 3.34
C ILE A 111 10.78 18.87 4.24
N ARG A 112 9.92 18.82 5.27
CA ARG A 112 9.76 19.91 6.24
C ARG A 112 11.09 20.27 6.90
N LYS A 113 11.85 19.28 7.38
CA LYS A 113 13.18 19.52 7.96
C LYS A 113 14.12 20.18 6.95
N LYS A 114 14.18 19.68 5.71
CA LYS A 114 15.04 20.25 4.66
C LYS A 114 14.71 21.72 4.36
N ILE A 115 13.43 22.08 4.38
CA ILE A 115 12.97 23.47 4.19
C ILE A 115 13.39 24.33 5.40
N GLU A 116 13.21 23.83 6.62
CA GLU A 116 13.60 24.54 7.85
C GLU A 116 15.12 24.76 7.95
N ASP A 117 15.93 23.75 7.61
CA ASP A 117 17.39 23.84 7.59
C ASP A 117 17.87 24.87 6.55
N LYS A 118 17.26 24.90 5.35
CA LYS A 118 17.57 25.90 4.32
C LYS A 118 17.22 27.32 4.78
N LYS A 119 16.09 27.51 5.46
CA LYS A 119 15.70 28.82 6.00
C LYS A 119 16.72 29.33 7.03
N LYS A 120 17.15 28.47 7.96
CA LYS A 120 18.15 28.81 8.97
C LYS A 120 19.52 29.13 8.37
N GLY A 121 19.93 28.42 7.32
CA GLY A 121 21.19 28.70 6.63
C GLY A 121 21.21 29.97 5.76
N THR A 122 20.05 30.60 5.53
CA THR A 122 19.96 31.87 4.77
C THR A 122 19.88 33.10 5.69
N THR A 123 19.79 32.88 7.01
CA THR A 123 19.65 33.95 8.04
C THR A 123 20.91 34.11 8.90
N SER A 124 22.00 33.43 8.54
CA SER A 124 23.34 33.57 9.12
C SER A 124 24.28 34.21 8.10
#